data_AF-A0A383DY16-F1
#
_entry.id   AF-A0A383DY16-F1
#
_cell.length_a   1.000
_cell.length_b   1.000
_cell.length_c   1.000
_cell.angle_alpha   90.00
_cell.angle_beta   90.00
_cell.angle_gamma   90.00
#
_symmetry.space_group_name_H-M   'P 1'
#
loop_
_entity.id
_entity.type
_entity.pdbx_description
1 polymer ?
#
loop_
_entity_poly.entity_id
_entity_poly.type
_entity_poly.pdbx_seq_one_letter_code
_entity_poly.pdbx_strand_id
1 'polypeptide(L)'
;GKTSLLDYIRKSKVASAEEGGITQHIGAYQVTQKGHIITFIDTPGHAAFSKMRLRGANATDIVVLVVAADDGVMPQTIESIKHAKDAEVPIIVAINKIDKEGVVIDKVKQVLSTHEVVSEEWGGDVLMVGVSAHTGEGIDELLESITLTAEMNEIKAVVNKPASGVVLEARLDKGRGKVTTILVQSGTLKKGDIVIAGLEYGKIKQIIDDNGKPMKEAGPSTPVEILGLSGVP
;
A
#
# COMPACT_ATOMS: atom_id res chain seq x y z
N GLY A 1 -2.00 -15.35 -0.04
CA GLY A 1 -2.61 -14.55 -1.11
C GLY A 1 -1.92 -13.22 -1.27
N LYS A 2 -2.00 -12.37 -0.25
CA LYS A 2 -1.48 -10.98 -0.26
C LYS A 2 -0.04 -10.84 -0.80
N THR A 3 0.95 -11.50 -0.19
CA THR A 3 2.36 -11.39 -0.64
C THR A 3 2.52 -11.84 -2.09
N SER A 4 1.90 -12.95 -2.49
CA SER A 4 1.95 -13.42 -3.89
C SER A 4 1.35 -12.41 -4.88
N LEU A 5 0.24 -11.75 -4.51
CA LEU A 5 -0.38 -10.73 -5.35
C LEU A 5 0.51 -9.51 -5.51
N LEU A 6 1.07 -9.01 -4.40
CA LEU A 6 2.00 -7.88 -4.41
C LEU A 6 3.29 -8.22 -5.16
N ASP A 7 3.82 -9.43 -4.97
CA ASP A 7 4.99 -9.91 -5.71
C ASP A 7 4.71 -10.00 -7.22
N TYR A 8 3.52 -10.45 -7.61
CA TYR A 8 3.15 -10.49 -9.03
C TYR A 8 3.06 -9.07 -9.60
N ILE A 9 2.37 -8.15 -8.91
CA ILE A 9 2.25 -6.74 -9.33
C ILE A 9 3.64 -6.10 -9.43
N ARG A 10 4.50 -6.31 -8.43
CA ARG A 10 5.88 -5.83 -8.41
C ARG A 10 6.68 -6.42 -9.58
N LYS A 11 6.68 -7.74 -9.79
CA LYS A 11 7.47 -8.37 -10.86
C LYS A 11 6.97 -8.03 -12.27
N SER A 12 5.67 -7.89 -12.44
CA SER A 12 5.06 -7.60 -13.75
C SER A 12 5.20 -6.13 -14.16
N LYS A 13 5.33 -5.21 -13.19
CA LYS A 13 5.31 -3.75 -13.45
C LYS A 13 6.53 -2.99 -12.93
N VAL A 14 7.43 -3.62 -12.18
CA VAL A 14 8.69 -3.03 -11.67
C VAL A 14 9.89 -3.78 -12.25
N ALA A 15 10.86 -3.04 -12.76
CA ALA A 15 12.11 -3.59 -13.25
C ALA A 15 12.96 -4.13 -12.08
N SER A 16 12.85 -5.44 -11.82
CA SER A 16 13.73 -6.28 -10.99
C SER A 16 14.06 -5.84 -9.56
N ALA A 17 13.59 -6.62 -8.57
CA ALA A 17 14.42 -7.44 -7.67
C ALA A 17 13.70 -7.66 -6.31
N GLU A 18 13.23 -8.89 -6.08
CA GLU A 18 13.45 -9.66 -4.84
C GLU A 18 12.78 -11.03 -4.96
N GLU A 19 13.42 -12.03 -4.37
CA GLU A 19 12.98 -13.41 -4.31
C GLU A 19 12.86 -13.80 -2.83
N GLY A 20 11.68 -14.26 -2.39
CA GLY A 20 11.54 -15.03 -1.14
C GLY A 20 10.57 -14.49 -0.09
N GLY A 21 9.46 -15.23 0.09
CA GLY A 21 8.90 -15.63 1.40
C GLY A 21 8.60 -14.56 2.46
N ILE A 22 7.36 -14.05 2.42
CA ILE A 22 6.62 -13.23 3.42
C ILE A 22 7.20 -11.86 3.81
N THR A 23 6.37 -10.83 3.70
CA THR A 23 6.68 -9.45 4.10
C THR A 23 6.78 -9.33 5.63
N GLN A 24 7.97 -9.03 6.16
CA GLN A 24 8.22 -8.84 7.60
C GLN A 24 8.29 -7.35 8.02
N HIS A 25 8.48 -6.45 7.05
CA HIS A 25 8.62 -5.00 7.23
C HIS A 25 7.55 -4.26 6.44
N ILE A 26 7.24 -3.00 6.80
CA ILE A 26 6.41 -2.16 5.92
C ILE A 26 7.26 -1.76 4.71
N GLY A 27 6.93 -2.31 3.55
CA GLY A 27 7.51 -1.90 2.27
C GLY A 27 6.58 -0.94 1.54
N ALA A 28 7.13 0.02 0.81
CA ALA A 28 6.36 0.82 -0.13
C ALA A 28 7.06 0.87 -1.49
N TYR A 29 6.29 0.70 -2.56
CA TYR A 29 6.79 0.68 -3.93
C TYR A 29 5.78 1.29 -4.90
N GLN A 30 6.26 1.75 -6.04
CA GLN A 30 5.42 2.35 -7.07
C GLN A 30 5.29 1.45 -8.28
N VAL A 31 4.09 1.42 -8.87
CA VAL A 31 3.83 0.81 -10.18
C VAL A 31 3.17 1.82 -11.09
N THR A 32 3.41 1.70 -12.39
CA THR A 32 2.75 2.52 -13.41
C THR A 32 1.68 1.71 -14.12
N GLN A 33 0.43 2.18 -14.08
CA GLN A 33 -0.69 1.61 -14.83
C GLN A 33 -1.28 2.68 -15.74
N LYS A 34 -1.21 2.46 -17.06
CA LYS A 34 -1.79 3.36 -18.08
C LYS A 34 -1.45 4.86 -17.89
N GLY A 35 -0.25 5.16 -17.40
CA GLY A 35 0.23 6.53 -17.14
C GLY A 35 -0.08 7.07 -15.74
N HIS A 36 -0.87 6.37 -14.93
CA HIS A 36 -1.08 6.66 -13.52
C HIS A 36 -0.04 5.92 -12.67
N ILE A 37 0.50 6.60 -11.65
CA ILE A 37 1.42 6.02 -10.69
C ILE A 37 0.63 5.62 -9.45
N ILE A 38 0.74 4.36 -9.05
CA ILE A 38 0.08 3.79 -7.87
C ILE A 38 1.17 3.39 -6.88
N THR A 39 1.06 3.91 -5.65
CA THR A 39 1.97 3.54 -4.56
C THR A 39 1.30 2.49 -3.68
N PHE A 40 1.93 1.32 -3.58
CA PHE A 40 1.50 0.25 -2.69
C PHE A 40 2.24 0.35 -1.36
N ILE A 41 1.51 0.16 -0.25
CA ILE A 41 2.08 -0.06 1.08
C ILE A 41 1.78 -1.49 1.49
N ASP A 42 2.82 -2.30 1.69
CA ASP A 42 2.70 -3.69 2.12
C ASP A 42 2.84 -3.78 3.65
N THR A 43 1.75 -4.09 4.35
CA THR A 43 1.76 -4.26 5.81
C THR A 43 1.62 -5.72 6.23
N PRO A 44 2.36 -6.23 7.22
CA PRO A 44 2.23 -7.62 7.66
C PRO A 44 0.80 -7.99 8.13
N GLY A 45 0.28 -9.13 7.63
CA GLY A 45 -1.09 -9.58 7.92
C GLY A 45 -1.28 -10.32 9.25
N HIS A 46 -0.18 -10.71 9.92
CA HIS A 46 -0.24 -11.49 11.16
C HIS A 46 -0.84 -10.67 12.32
N ALA A 47 -1.58 -11.32 13.21
CA ALA A 47 -2.30 -10.67 14.32
C ALA A 47 -1.39 -9.76 15.19
N ALA A 48 -0.14 -10.18 15.40
CA ALA A 48 0.87 -9.43 16.15
C ALA A 48 1.18 -8.02 15.61
N PHE A 49 0.85 -7.73 14.34
CA PHE A 49 1.15 -6.46 13.66
C PHE A 49 -0.09 -5.57 13.44
N SER A 50 -1.12 -5.73 14.27
CA SER A 50 -2.35 -4.92 14.22
C SER A 50 -2.08 -3.40 14.18
N LYS A 51 -1.17 -2.90 15.03
CA LYS A 51 -0.76 -1.48 15.02
C LYS A 51 -0.14 -1.02 13.71
N MET A 52 0.59 -1.90 13.02
CA MET A 52 1.17 -1.59 11.70
C MET A 52 0.09 -1.48 10.63
N ARG A 53 -0.94 -2.33 10.69
CA ARG A 53 -2.11 -2.23 9.79
C ARG A 53 -2.88 -0.94 10.01
N LEU A 54 -3.11 -0.54 11.26
CA LEU A 54 -3.76 0.73 11.57
C LEU A 54 -2.96 1.93 11.05
N ARG A 55 -1.62 1.92 11.22
CA ARG A 55 -0.75 2.97 10.66
C ARG A 55 -0.79 2.99 9.14
N GLY A 56 -0.79 1.82 8.49
CA GLY A 56 -0.92 1.69 7.05
C GLY A 56 -2.24 2.25 6.54
N ALA A 57 -3.37 1.86 7.14
CA ALA A 57 -4.69 2.36 6.76
C ALA A 57 -4.78 3.89 6.83
N ASN A 58 -4.28 4.50 7.91
CA ASN A 58 -4.25 5.97 8.05
C ASN A 58 -3.25 6.68 7.12
N ALA A 59 -2.30 5.94 6.53
CA ALA A 59 -1.30 6.49 5.62
C ALA A 59 -1.73 6.41 4.15
N THR A 60 -2.69 5.54 3.82
CA THR A 60 -3.14 5.24 2.46
C THR A 60 -4.46 5.90 2.14
N ASP A 61 -4.66 6.24 0.87
CA ASP A 61 -5.93 6.80 0.39
C ASP A 61 -6.97 5.72 0.02
N ILE A 62 -6.55 4.47 -0.19
CA ILE A 62 -7.41 3.32 -0.52
C ILE A 62 -6.87 2.05 0.17
N VAL A 63 -7.75 1.20 0.72
CA VAL A 63 -7.39 -0.11 1.27
C VAL A 63 -7.81 -1.23 0.32
N VAL A 64 -6.86 -2.08 -0.07
CA VAL A 64 -7.13 -3.31 -0.82
C VAL A 64 -7.20 -4.51 0.13
N LEU A 65 -8.39 -5.08 0.29
CA LEU A 65 -8.63 -6.27 1.08
C LEU A 65 -8.43 -7.53 0.24
N VAL A 66 -7.33 -8.25 0.48
CA VAL A 66 -7.07 -9.52 -0.23
C VAL A 66 -7.73 -10.68 0.51
N VAL A 67 -8.73 -11.30 -0.11
CA VAL A 67 -9.45 -12.46 0.43
C VAL A 67 -9.18 -13.65 -0.47
N ALA A 68 -8.79 -14.79 0.08
CA ALA A 68 -8.59 -15.98 -0.74
C ALA A 68 -9.94 -16.67 -0.97
N ALA A 69 -10.19 -17.08 -2.20
CA ALA A 69 -11.48 -17.61 -2.62
C ALA A 69 -11.74 -19.05 -2.11
N ASP A 70 -10.68 -19.77 -1.75
CA ASP A 70 -10.69 -21.09 -1.11
C ASP A 70 -10.74 -21.02 0.42
N ASP A 71 -10.01 -20.07 1.03
CA ASP A 71 -9.95 -19.91 2.49
C ASP A 71 -11.15 -19.09 3.04
N GLY A 72 -11.71 -18.19 2.23
CA GLY A 72 -12.80 -17.30 2.61
C GLY A 72 -12.38 -16.16 3.54
N VAL A 73 -13.37 -15.59 4.24
CA VAL A 73 -13.17 -14.45 5.15
C VAL A 73 -12.66 -14.96 6.50
N MET A 74 -11.46 -14.50 6.89
CA MET A 74 -10.80 -14.91 8.13
C MET A 74 -10.92 -13.82 9.22
N PRO A 75 -10.66 -14.13 10.49
CA PRO A 75 -10.67 -13.11 11.56
C PRO A 75 -9.76 -11.91 11.29
N GLN A 76 -8.61 -12.13 10.64
CA GLN A 76 -7.69 -11.06 10.21
C GLN A 76 -8.30 -10.16 9.12
N THR A 77 -9.14 -10.73 8.25
CA THR A 77 -9.90 -10.00 7.23
C THR A 77 -10.90 -9.06 7.92
N ILE A 78 -11.66 -9.58 8.89
CA ILE A 78 -12.64 -8.79 9.66
C ILE A 78 -11.96 -7.64 10.42
N GLU A 79 -10.81 -7.91 11.04
CA GLU A 79 -10.02 -6.86 11.70
C GLU A 79 -9.53 -5.78 10.71
N SER A 80 -9.12 -6.18 9.51
CA SER A 80 -8.66 -5.25 8.47
C SER A 80 -9.81 -4.38 7.93
N ILE A 81 -11.02 -4.96 7.80
CA ILE A 81 -12.25 -4.21 7.47
C ILE A 81 -12.50 -3.12 8.53
N LYS A 82 -12.38 -3.48 9.81
CA LYS A 82 -12.55 -2.52 10.90
C LYS A 82 -11.55 -1.36 10.81
N HIS A 83 -10.27 -1.63 10.61
CA HIS A 83 -9.27 -0.57 10.48
C HIS A 83 -9.51 0.36 9.29
N ALA A 84 -9.97 -0.19 8.16
CA ALA A 84 -10.29 0.64 6.99
C ALA A 84 -11.50 1.54 7.25
N LYS A 85 -12.54 1.01 7.90
CA LYS A 85 -13.73 1.78 8.31
C LYS A 85 -13.40 2.86 9.35
N ASP A 86 -12.63 2.51 10.38
CA ASP A 86 -12.21 3.45 11.43
C ASP A 86 -11.33 4.58 10.87
N ALA A 87 -10.60 4.33 9.78
CA ALA A 87 -9.80 5.32 9.07
C ALA A 87 -10.57 6.10 7.99
N GLU A 88 -11.85 5.78 7.77
CA GLU A 88 -12.70 6.36 6.71
C GLU A 88 -12.10 6.23 5.31
N VAL A 89 -11.40 5.13 5.04
CA VAL A 89 -10.72 4.88 3.76
C VAL A 89 -11.55 3.93 2.89
N PRO A 90 -11.78 4.25 1.61
CA PRO A 90 -12.53 3.37 0.70
C PRO A 90 -11.85 2.00 0.55
N ILE A 91 -12.69 0.95 0.46
CA ILE A 91 -12.25 -0.44 0.39
C ILE A 91 -12.46 -0.97 -1.03
N ILE A 92 -11.45 -1.66 -1.55
CA ILE A 92 -11.55 -2.53 -2.73
C ILE A 92 -11.23 -3.95 -2.29
N VAL A 93 -11.97 -4.94 -2.76
CA VAL A 93 -11.71 -6.35 -2.42
C VAL A 93 -11.07 -7.06 -3.62
N ALA A 94 -9.92 -7.68 -3.39
CA ALA A 94 -9.28 -8.58 -4.34
C ALA A 94 -9.53 -10.03 -3.90
N ILE A 95 -10.42 -10.73 -4.60
CA ILE A 95 -10.76 -12.13 -4.34
C ILE A 95 -9.75 -13.01 -5.08
N ASN A 96 -8.71 -13.44 -4.39
CA ASN A 96 -7.56 -14.12 -4.96
C ASN A 96 -7.74 -15.64 -5.07
N LYS A 97 -6.97 -16.28 -5.96
CA LYS A 97 -6.97 -17.73 -6.25
C LYS A 97 -8.21 -18.20 -7.05
N ILE A 98 -8.71 -17.37 -7.97
CA ILE A 98 -9.82 -17.75 -8.86
C ILE A 98 -9.45 -18.87 -9.85
N ASP A 99 -8.15 -19.13 -10.03
CA ASP A 99 -7.62 -20.22 -10.84
C ASP A 99 -7.88 -21.62 -10.26
N LYS A 100 -8.27 -21.72 -8.98
CA LYS A 100 -8.55 -23.00 -8.34
C LYS A 100 -9.92 -23.54 -8.71
N GLU A 101 -9.96 -24.83 -9.04
CA GLU A 101 -11.22 -25.55 -9.29
C GLU A 101 -12.13 -25.55 -8.05
N GLY A 102 -13.45 -25.41 -8.29
CA GLY A 102 -14.47 -25.48 -7.24
C GLY A 102 -14.61 -24.23 -6.36
N VAL A 103 -13.86 -23.17 -6.64
CA VAL A 103 -14.01 -21.87 -5.98
C VAL A 103 -15.34 -21.21 -6.37
N VAL A 104 -16.02 -20.62 -5.37
CA VAL A 104 -17.29 -19.89 -5.57
C VAL A 104 -17.17 -18.48 -5.01
N ILE A 105 -16.93 -17.51 -5.90
CA ILE A 105 -16.73 -16.09 -5.55
C ILE A 105 -17.93 -15.52 -4.79
N ASP A 106 -19.15 -15.88 -5.19
CA ASP A 106 -20.38 -15.39 -4.54
C ASP A 106 -20.47 -15.74 -3.06
N LYS A 107 -19.90 -16.86 -2.62
CA LYS A 107 -19.84 -17.20 -1.19
C LYS A 107 -18.99 -16.20 -0.42
N VAL A 108 -17.85 -15.77 -0.99
CA VAL A 108 -16.99 -14.75 -0.38
C VAL A 108 -17.73 -13.40 -0.32
N LYS A 109 -18.37 -12.99 -1.42
CA LYS A 109 -19.20 -11.78 -1.47
C LYS A 109 -20.30 -11.80 -0.40
N GLN A 110 -20.98 -12.94 -0.24
CA GLN A 110 -22.03 -13.13 0.77
C GLN A 110 -21.50 -12.97 2.18
N VAL A 111 -20.36 -13.57 2.52
CA VAL A 111 -19.78 -13.42 3.87
C VAL A 111 -19.28 -12.00 4.11
N LEU A 112 -18.69 -11.33 3.12
CA LEU A 112 -18.26 -9.93 3.26
C LEU A 112 -19.44 -8.98 3.50
N SER A 113 -20.60 -9.26 2.88
CA SER A 113 -21.81 -8.44 3.07
C SER A 113 -22.30 -8.40 4.52
N THR A 114 -22.11 -9.47 5.29
CA THR A 114 -22.48 -9.51 6.73
C THR A 114 -21.56 -8.64 7.59
N HIS A 115 -20.42 -8.20 7.05
CA HIS A 115 -19.49 -7.25 7.65
C HIS A 115 -19.60 -5.85 7.05
N GLU A 116 -20.75 -5.56 6.41
CA GLU A 116 -21.06 -4.29 5.73
C GLU A 116 -19.99 -3.90 4.71
N VAL A 117 -19.49 -4.90 3.98
CA VAL A 117 -18.66 -4.75 2.78
C VAL A 117 -19.48 -5.33 1.64
N VAL A 118 -20.31 -4.48 1.01
CA VAL A 118 -21.34 -4.91 0.04
C VAL A 118 -20.86 -4.60 -1.37
N SER A 119 -20.91 -5.60 -2.25
CA SER A 119 -20.48 -5.44 -3.64
C SER A 119 -21.38 -4.46 -4.41
N GLU A 120 -20.79 -3.65 -5.30
CA GLU A 120 -21.55 -2.78 -6.21
C GLU A 120 -22.61 -3.54 -7.02
N GLU A 121 -22.33 -4.77 -7.45
CA GLU A 121 -23.29 -5.62 -8.17
C GLU A 121 -24.57 -5.89 -7.37
N TRP A 122 -24.49 -5.82 -6.05
CA TRP A 122 -25.60 -6.04 -5.12
C TRP A 122 -26.15 -4.73 -4.54
N GLY A 123 -25.82 -3.59 -5.16
CA GLY A 123 -26.25 -2.26 -4.74
C GLY A 123 -25.44 -1.67 -3.59
N GLY A 124 -24.24 -2.20 -3.31
CA GLY A 124 -23.26 -1.60 -2.41
C GLY A 124 -22.34 -0.61 -3.10
N ASP A 125 -21.22 -0.31 -2.45
CA ASP A 125 -20.21 0.68 -2.84
C ASP A 125 -18.79 0.08 -2.95
N VAL A 126 -18.65 -1.23 -2.74
CA VAL A 126 -17.35 -1.90 -2.75
C VAL A 126 -17.12 -2.61 -4.08
N LEU A 127 -16.07 -2.18 -4.79
CA LEU A 127 -15.54 -2.90 -5.95
C LEU A 127 -14.90 -4.21 -5.50
N MET A 128 -15.34 -5.33 -6.07
CA MET A 128 -14.82 -6.66 -5.78
C MET A 128 -14.31 -7.32 -7.06
N VAL A 129 -12.99 -7.47 -7.16
CA VAL A 129 -12.32 -8.00 -8.36
C VAL A 129 -11.79 -9.40 -8.09
N GLY A 130 -12.15 -10.35 -8.95
CA GLY A 130 -11.57 -11.69 -8.93
C GLY A 130 -10.16 -11.66 -9.52
N VAL A 131 -9.17 -12.20 -8.80
CA VAL A 131 -7.78 -12.21 -9.27
C VAL A 131 -7.09 -13.55 -9.08
N SER A 132 -6.10 -13.83 -9.93
CA SER A 132 -5.13 -14.90 -9.70
C SER A 132 -3.73 -14.32 -9.66
N ALA A 133 -3.13 -14.34 -8.46
CA ALA A 133 -1.71 -14.06 -8.30
C ALA A 133 -0.79 -15.12 -8.95
N HIS A 134 -1.34 -16.23 -9.45
CA HIS A 134 -0.57 -17.27 -10.13
C HIS A 134 -0.55 -17.08 -11.64
N THR A 135 -1.72 -16.90 -12.25
CA THR A 135 -1.84 -16.74 -13.72
C THR A 135 -1.71 -15.28 -14.15
N GLY A 136 -2.01 -14.34 -13.26
CA GLY A 136 -2.09 -12.90 -13.55
C GLY A 136 -3.49 -12.41 -13.91
N GLU A 137 -4.47 -13.31 -13.98
CA GLU A 137 -5.85 -12.98 -14.32
C GLU A 137 -6.43 -11.94 -13.34
N GLY A 138 -7.15 -10.95 -13.87
CA GLY A 138 -7.81 -9.89 -13.11
C GLY A 138 -6.89 -8.82 -12.50
N ILE A 139 -5.56 -8.92 -12.63
CA ILE A 139 -4.64 -7.95 -12.00
C ILE A 139 -4.71 -6.57 -12.66
N ASP A 140 -4.78 -6.50 -13.99
CA ASP A 140 -4.96 -5.21 -14.67
C ASP A 140 -6.31 -4.58 -14.32
N GLU A 141 -7.38 -5.38 -14.20
CA GLU A 141 -8.71 -4.93 -13.75
C GLU A 141 -8.67 -4.39 -12.30
N LEU A 142 -7.90 -5.04 -11.41
CA LEU A 142 -7.69 -4.57 -10.05
C LEU A 142 -6.99 -3.19 -10.04
N LEU A 143 -5.95 -3.01 -10.85
CA LEU A 143 -5.23 -1.72 -10.94
C LEU A 143 -6.11 -0.61 -11.54
N GLU A 144 -6.95 -0.96 -12.52
CA GLU A 144 -7.95 -0.04 -13.08
C GLU A 144 -9.00 0.34 -12.05
N SER A 145 -9.49 -0.62 -11.27
CA SER A 145 -10.43 -0.36 -10.16
C SER A 145 -9.83 0.58 -9.12
N ILE A 146 -8.56 0.40 -8.75
CA ILE A 146 -7.85 1.31 -7.84
C ILE A 146 -7.81 2.74 -8.41
N THR A 147 -7.50 2.87 -9.70
CA THR A 147 -7.43 4.18 -10.36
C THR A 147 -8.82 4.84 -10.40
N LEU A 148 -9.85 4.08 -10.75
CA LEU A 148 -11.23 4.55 -10.79
C LEU A 148 -11.72 5.01 -9.41
N THR A 149 -11.48 4.22 -8.36
CA THR A 149 -11.81 4.62 -6.98
C THR A 149 -11.09 5.91 -6.59
N ALA A 150 -9.83 6.08 -6.97
CA ALA A 150 -9.09 7.30 -6.66
C ALA A 150 -9.70 8.55 -7.34
N GLU A 151 -10.15 8.41 -8.59
CA GLU A 151 -10.81 9.49 -9.34
C GLU A 151 -12.18 9.83 -8.75
N MET A 152 -12.99 8.81 -8.43
CA MET A 152 -14.32 8.99 -7.84
C MET A 152 -14.26 9.67 -6.46
N ASN A 153 -13.22 9.40 -5.69
CA ASN A 153 -12.99 10.02 -4.37
C ASN A 153 -12.24 11.36 -4.46
N GLU A 154 -11.96 11.86 -5.67
CA GLU A 154 -11.26 13.13 -5.92
C GLU A 154 -9.93 13.28 -5.14
N ILE A 155 -9.17 12.19 -5.01
CA ILE A 155 -7.92 12.16 -4.23
C ILE A 155 -6.91 13.13 -4.87
N LYS A 156 -6.56 14.20 -4.15
CA LYS A 156 -5.71 15.30 -4.62
C LYS A 156 -4.70 15.70 -3.56
N ALA A 157 -3.51 16.11 -3.99
CA ALA A 157 -2.47 16.62 -3.11
C ALA A 157 -1.87 17.94 -3.63
N VAL A 158 -1.58 18.86 -2.71
CA VAL A 158 -0.92 20.13 -3.05
C VAL A 158 0.57 19.88 -3.27
N VAL A 159 1.09 20.17 -4.46
CA VAL A 159 2.52 19.94 -4.80
C VAL A 159 3.41 21.11 -4.38
N ASN A 160 2.94 22.35 -4.57
CA ASN A 160 3.73 23.57 -4.43
C ASN A 160 3.75 24.12 -2.99
N LYS A 161 4.21 23.31 -2.04
CA LYS A 161 4.41 23.71 -0.63
C LYS A 161 5.52 22.86 0.02
N PRO A 162 6.02 23.23 1.22
CA PRO A 162 6.92 22.37 1.98
C PRO A 162 6.33 20.98 2.19
N ALA A 163 7.18 19.96 2.10
CA ALA A 163 6.75 18.58 2.22
C ALA A 163 6.20 18.26 3.62
N SER A 164 5.14 17.44 3.63
CA SER A 164 4.59 16.80 4.81
C SER A 164 4.21 15.37 4.43
N GLY A 165 4.37 14.45 5.38
CA GLY A 165 4.16 13.03 5.13
C GLY A 165 4.32 12.22 6.39
N VAL A 166 4.33 10.90 6.22
CA VAL A 166 4.34 9.94 7.32
C VAL A 166 5.60 9.07 7.24
N VAL A 167 6.22 8.81 8.39
CA VAL A 167 7.26 7.79 8.49
C VAL A 167 6.60 6.42 8.33
N LEU A 168 7.12 5.57 7.47
CA LEU A 168 6.66 4.18 7.32
C LEU A 168 7.52 3.24 8.17
N GLU A 169 8.84 3.42 8.08
CA GLU A 169 9.84 2.64 8.79
C GLU A 169 11.07 3.50 9.09
N ALA A 170 11.75 3.24 10.21
CA ALA A 170 13.04 3.83 10.51
C ALA A 170 13.99 2.75 11.05
N ARG A 171 15.24 2.74 10.57
CA ARG A 171 16.24 1.73 10.96
C ARG A 171 17.66 2.29 10.92
N LEU A 172 18.57 1.58 11.58
CA LEU A 172 20.01 1.85 11.51
C LEU A 172 20.65 0.84 10.56
N ASP A 173 21.17 1.34 9.44
CA ASP A 173 21.78 0.56 8.38
C ASP A 173 23.31 0.62 8.47
N LYS A 174 23.96 -0.54 8.29
CA LYS A 174 25.42 -0.66 8.36
C LYS A 174 26.05 0.01 7.13
N GLY A 175 26.62 1.19 7.32
CA GLY A 175 27.34 1.94 6.30
C GLY A 175 26.57 3.17 5.81
N ARG A 176 25.23 3.13 5.79
CA ARG A 176 24.39 4.29 5.46
C ARG A 176 23.97 5.10 6.68
N GLY A 177 24.05 4.52 7.88
CA GLY A 177 23.68 5.18 9.12
C GLY A 177 22.17 5.14 9.35
N LYS A 178 21.58 6.25 9.77
CA LYS A 178 20.15 6.34 10.09
C LYS A 178 19.35 6.52 8.80
N VAL A 179 18.51 5.53 8.49
CA VAL A 179 17.66 5.50 7.29
C VAL A 179 16.21 5.54 7.74
N THR A 180 15.44 6.44 7.13
CA THR A 180 14.01 6.58 7.41
C THR A 180 13.25 6.52 6.10
N THR A 181 12.36 5.54 5.96
CA THR A 181 11.42 5.43 4.85
C THR A 181 10.21 6.29 5.18
N ILE A 182 9.89 7.23 4.30
CA ILE A 182 8.75 8.13 4.43
C ILE A 182 7.86 8.05 3.20
N LEU A 183 6.57 8.27 3.38
CA LEU A 183 5.62 8.55 2.30
C LEU A 183 5.32 10.05 2.30
N VAL A 184 5.65 10.74 1.22
CA VAL A 184 5.31 12.16 1.04
C VAL A 184 3.81 12.25 0.72
N GLN A 185 3.01 12.88 1.58
CA GLN A 185 1.55 13.00 1.37
C GLN A 185 1.18 14.34 0.73
N SER A 186 1.95 15.40 0.98
CA SER A 186 1.73 16.70 0.36
C SER A 186 3.01 17.52 0.31
N GLY A 187 3.06 18.48 -0.60
CA GLY A 187 4.25 19.28 -0.88
C GLY A 187 5.29 18.53 -1.69
N THR A 188 6.45 19.16 -1.85
CA THR A 188 7.60 18.58 -2.55
C THR A 188 8.80 18.57 -1.62
N LEU A 189 9.34 17.39 -1.35
CA LEU A 189 10.52 17.20 -0.51
C LEU A 189 11.77 17.38 -1.36
N LYS A 190 12.73 18.17 -0.90
CA LYS A 190 13.96 18.43 -1.64
C LYS A 190 15.19 18.09 -0.81
N LYS A 191 16.25 17.67 -1.51
CA LYS A 191 17.56 17.50 -0.88
C LYS A 191 18.01 18.83 -0.27
N GLY A 192 18.39 18.79 1.00
CA GLY A 192 18.80 19.97 1.77
C GLY A 192 17.69 20.60 2.59
N ASP A 193 16.44 20.14 2.47
CA ASP A 193 15.37 20.56 3.37
C ASP A 193 15.65 20.11 4.80
N ILE A 194 15.17 20.90 5.76
CA ILE A 194 15.18 20.55 7.19
C ILE A 194 13.86 19.84 7.48
N VAL A 195 13.95 18.63 8.01
CA VAL A 195 12.80 17.79 8.38
C VAL A 195 12.79 17.58 9.88
N ILE A 196 11.57 17.54 10.43
CA ILE A 196 11.29 17.16 11.81
C ILE A 196 10.38 15.94 11.76
N ALA A 197 10.79 14.85 12.39
CA ALA A 197 10.05 13.59 12.48
C ALA A 197 10.01 13.14 13.93
N GLY A 198 8.87 13.32 14.60
CA GLY A 198 8.75 13.07 16.04
C GLY A 198 9.70 13.98 16.83
N LEU A 199 10.62 13.37 17.59
CA LEU A 199 11.64 14.06 18.36
C LEU A 199 12.95 14.27 17.59
N GLU A 200 13.08 13.67 16.41
CA GLU A 200 14.27 13.72 15.59
C GLU A 200 14.17 14.82 14.53
N TYR A 201 15.29 15.44 14.21
CA TYR A 201 15.36 16.48 13.21
C TYR A 201 16.66 16.39 12.42
N GLY A 202 16.70 16.99 11.25
CA GLY A 202 17.94 17.03 10.48
C GLY A 202 17.78 17.60 9.10
N LYS A 203 18.92 17.85 8.47
CA LYS A 203 18.99 18.28 7.08
C LYS A 203 19.10 17.05 6.18
N ILE A 204 18.23 16.95 5.18
CA ILE A 204 18.26 15.83 4.23
C ILE A 204 19.56 15.88 3.43
N LYS A 205 20.36 14.82 3.55
CA LYS A 205 21.61 14.62 2.81
C LYS A 205 21.37 13.91 1.48
N GLN A 206 20.42 12.99 1.47
CA GLN A 206 20.11 12.16 0.32
C GLN A 206 18.64 11.72 0.39
N ILE A 207 18.03 11.64 -0.78
CA ILE A 207 16.72 11.05 -1.03
C ILE A 207 16.96 9.90 -2.01
N ILE A 208 16.40 8.73 -1.72
CA ILE A 208 16.50 7.52 -2.55
C ILE A 208 15.08 7.01 -2.80
N ASP A 209 14.76 6.69 -4.05
CA ASP A 209 13.47 6.11 -4.41
C ASP A 209 13.36 4.62 -4.01
N ASP A 210 12.19 4.03 -4.24
CA ASP A 210 11.88 2.63 -3.98
C ASP A 210 12.70 1.63 -4.83
N ASN A 211 13.36 2.11 -5.88
CA ASN A 211 14.26 1.34 -6.74
C ASN A 211 15.74 1.49 -6.34
N GLY A 212 16.02 2.15 -5.22
CA GLY A 212 17.38 2.38 -4.73
C GLY A 212 18.15 3.46 -5.48
N LYS A 213 17.49 4.26 -6.33
CA LYS A 213 18.14 5.32 -7.12
C LYS A 213 18.08 6.66 -6.38
N PRO A 214 19.19 7.41 -6.35
CA PRO A 214 19.18 8.76 -5.78
C PRO A 214 18.28 9.71 -6.57
N MET A 215 17.51 10.54 -5.87
CA MET A 215 16.68 11.59 -6.46
C MET A 215 16.92 12.95 -5.81
N LYS A 216 16.53 14.01 -6.51
CA LYS A 216 16.70 15.41 -6.04
C LYS A 216 15.50 15.93 -5.28
N GLU A 217 14.31 15.50 -5.71
CA GLU A 217 13.04 15.89 -5.13
C GLU A 217 12.04 14.75 -5.19
N ALA A 218 11.09 14.72 -4.26
CA ALA A 218 10.01 13.75 -4.18
C ALA A 218 8.68 14.47 -3.99
N GLY A 219 7.74 14.22 -4.89
CA GLY A 219 6.39 14.80 -4.83
C GLY A 219 5.43 13.97 -3.98
N PRO A 220 4.15 14.37 -3.90
CA PRO A 220 3.12 13.60 -3.22
C PRO A 220 3.02 12.16 -3.73
N SER A 221 2.54 11.28 -2.86
CA SER A 221 2.40 9.84 -3.08
C SER A 221 3.72 9.08 -3.31
N THR A 222 4.88 9.74 -3.25
CA THR A 222 6.18 9.08 -3.51
C THR A 222 6.77 8.52 -2.21
N PRO A 223 7.01 7.20 -2.11
CA PRO A 223 7.76 6.62 -1.01
C PRO A 223 9.26 6.83 -1.24
N VAL A 224 9.98 7.34 -0.24
CA VAL A 224 11.42 7.59 -0.33
C VAL A 224 12.16 7.24 0.95
N GLU A 225 13.40 6.78 0.81
CA GLU A 225 14.34 6.71 1.92
C GLU A 225 15.11 8.03 2.05
N ILE A 226 15.06 8.61 3.24
CA ILE A 226 15.84 9.79 3.59
C ILE A 226 16.97 9.47 4.56
N LEU A 227 18.08 10.20 4.38
CA LEU A 227 19.24 10.17 5.27
C LEU A 227 19.52 11.58 5.79
N GLY A 228 19.98 11.67 7.05
CA GLY A 228 20.46 12.92 7.64
C GLY A 228 19.74 13.37 8.91
N LEU A 229 18.81 12.57 9.44
CA LEU A 229 18.18 12.82 10.73
C LEU A 229 19.15 12.55 11.90
N SER A 230 18.90 13.25 13.01
CA SER A 230 19.65 13.14 14.27
C SER A 230 19.56 11.77 14.93
N GLY A 231 18.55 10.97 14.61
CA GLY A 231 18.23 9.68 15.23
C GLY A 231 17.32 8.82 14.36
N VAL A 232 16.75 7.77 14.97
CA VAL A 232 15.77 6.87 14.34
C VAL A 232 14.40 7.27 14.90
N PRO A 233 13.55 7.96 14.11
CA PRO A 233 12.25 8.48 14.57
C PRO A 233 11.15 7.41 14.70
#